data_AF-A0A934J2T6-F1
#
_entry.id   AF-A0A934J2T6-F1
#
_cell.length_a   1.000
_cell.length_b   1.000
_cell.length_c   1.000
_cell.angle_alpha   90.00
_cell.angle_beta   90.00
_cell.angle_gamma   90.00
#
_symmetry.space_group_name_H-M   'P 1'
#
loop_
_entity.id
_entity.type
_entity.pdbx_description
1 polymer ?
#
loop_
_entity_poly.entity_id
_entity_poly.type
_entity_poly.pdbx_seq_one_letter_code
_entity_poly.pdbx_strand_id
1 'polypeptide(L)' 'MANKPEEQHGAVQEGGYAYTKQQFLASGQHTHLQKDMIKALLQENKLYTEAEVQQQIDQFMKQEAL' A
#
# COMPACT_ATOMS: atom_id res chain seq x y z
N MET A 1 -28.00 -12.95 -8.65
CA MET A 1 -27.67 -11.67 -7.97
C MET A 1 -26.30 -11.83 -7.32
N ALA A 2 -25.42 -10.86 -7.55
CA ALA A 2 -24.13 -10.61 -6.89
C ALA A 2 -23.06 -11.72 -6.97
N ASN A 3 -22.22 -11.63 -8.00
CA ASN A 3 -20.84 -12.12 -7.90
C ASN A 3 -20.20 -11.40 -6.71
N LYS A 4 -19.93 -12.13 -5.62
CA LYS A 4 -18.93 -11.74 -4.63
C LYS A 4 -17.57 -11.89 -5.32
N PRO A 5 -16.82 -10.82 -5.61
CA PRO A 5 -15.40 -11.02 -5.78
C PRO A 5 -14.89 -11.47 -4.42
N GLU A 6 -14.36 -12.68 -4.41
CA GLU A 6 -13.57 -13.21 -3.32
C GLU A 6 -12.44 -12.20 -3.07
N GLU A 7 -12.62 -11.33 -2.07
CA GLU A 7 -11.54 -10.59 -1.44
C GLU A 7 -10.69 -11.60 -0.68
N GLN A 8 -9.89 -12.34 -1.44
CA GLN A 8 -8.81 -13.16 -0.96
C GLN A 8 -7.68 -12.22 -0.50
N HIS A 9 -7.84 -11.59 0.67
CA HIS A 9 -6.67 -11.20 1.46
C HIS A 9 -6.45 -12.31 2.48
N GLY A 10 -5.72 -13.31 1.99
CA GLY A 10 -5.34 -14.49 2.74
C GLY A 10 -4.53 -14.15 3.98
N ALA A 11 -4.86 -14.90 5.03
CA ALA A 11 -4.01 -15.32 6.14
C ALA A 11 -3.13 -14.24 6.80
N VAL A 12 -3.48 -13.94 8.05
CA VAL A 12 -2.55 -13.63 9.14
C VAL A 12 -1.31 -14.56 9.12
N GLN A 13 -0.11 -14.00 9.31
CA GLN A 13 1.10 -14.57 9.93
C GLN A 13 2.28 -13.57 9.90
N GLU A 14 3.05 -13.53 10.98
CA GLU A 14 4.07 -12.55 11.38
C GLU A 14 5.36 -12.53 10.51
N GLY A 15 5.23 -12.50 9.19
CA GLY A 15 6.36 -12.46 8.25
C GLY A 15 6.05 -11.63 7.01
N GLY A 16 5.94 -10.31 7.19
CA GLY A 16 5.98 -9.28 6.15
C GLY A 16 5.30 -9.63 4.82
N TYR A 17 3.97 -9.59 4.77
CA TYR A 17 3.26 -9.71 3.49
C TYR A 17 3.62 -8.54 2.57
N ALA A 18 4.09 -8.88 1.38
CA ALA A 18 4.35 -7.91 0.34
C ALA A 18 3.09 -7.75 -0.51
N TYR A 19 2.55 -6.54 -0.54
CA TYR A 19 1.33 -6.21 -1.24
C TYR A 19 1.62 -5.33 -2.46
N THR A 20 0.76 -5.41 -3.47
CA THR A 20 0.84 -4.49 -4.60
C THR A 20 0.31 -3.12 -4.20
N LYS A 21 0.72 -2.07 -4.92
CA LYS A 21 0.14 -0.74 -4.70
C LYS A 21 -1.38 -0.73 -4.82
N GLN A 22 -1.97 -1.55 -5.70
CA GLN A 22 -3.42 -1.68 -5.79
C GLN A 22 -4.08 -2.19 -4.50
N GLN A 23 -3.46 -3.14 -3.79
CA GLN A 23 -3.98 -3.62 -2.50
C GLN A 23 -3.91 -2.54 -1.43
N PHE A 24 -2.81 -1.77 -1.38
CA PHE A 24 -2.72 -0.60 -0.49
C PHE A 24 -3.76 0.48 -0.84
N LEU A 25 -3.99 0.74 -2.13
CA LEU A 25 -4.96 1.73 -2.59
C LEU A 25 -6.41 1.27 -2.36
N ALA A 26 -6.66 -0.03 -2.46
CA ALA A 26 -7.94 -0.64 -2.14
C ALA A 26 -8.20 -0.65 -0.62
N SER A 27 -7.14 -0.71 0.20
CA SER A 27 -7.26 -0.60 1.65
C SER A 27 -7.86 0.75 2.06
N GLY A 28 -8.85 0.69 2.94
CA GLY A 28 -9.46 1.87 3.56
C GLY A 28 -8.58 2.55 4.61
N GLN A 29 -7.39 2.01 4.89
CA GLN A 29 -6.52 2.49 5.96
C GLN A 29 -5.68 3.73 5.61
N HIS A 30 -5.54 4.04 4.32
CA HIS A 30 -4.75 5.18 3.86
C HIS A 30 -5.62 6.38 3.47
N THR A 31 -5.18 7.59 3.81
CA THR A 31 -5.84 8.83 3.41
C THR A 31 -5.64 9.11 1.91
N HIS A 32 -6.44 10.03 1.34
CA HIS A 32 -6.30 10.41 -0.08
C HIS A 32 -4.87 10.84 -0.43
N LEU A 33 -4.24 11.65 0.43
CA LEU A 33 -2.86 12.08 0.25
C LEU A 33 -1.87 10.90 0.29
N GLN A 34 -2.01 10.00 1.27
CA GLN A 34 -1.18 8.80 1.35
C GLN A 34 -1.39 7.89 0.13
N LYS A 35 -2.60 7.78 -0.39
CA LYS A 35 -2.90 7.03 -1.62
C LYS A 35 -2.23 7.64 -2.85
N ASP A 36 -2.19 8.97 -2.96
CA ASP A 36 -1.45 9.66 -4.01
C ASP A 36 0.06 9.42 -3.89
N MET A 37 0.61 9.51 -2.67
CA MET A 37 2.00 9.17 -2.39
C MET A 37 2.29 7.70 -2.75
N ILE A 38 1.44 6.76 -2.36
CA ILE A 38 1.57 5.34 -2.70
C ILE A 38 1.55 5.14 -4.22
N LYS A 39 0.70 5.85 -4.97
CA LYS A 39 0.68 5.76 -6.44
C LYS A 39 1.96 6.29 -7.09
N ALA A 40 2.51 7.37 -6.54
CA ALA A 40 3.70 8.04 -7.06
C ALA A 40 5.00 7.31 -6.67
N LEU A 41 5.06 6.77 -5.46
CA LEU A 41 6.23 6.11 -4.89
C LEU A 41 6.32 4.63 -5.31
N LEU A 42 5.19 3.90 -5.32
CA LEU A 42 5.18 2.48 -5.66
C LEU A 42 4.98 2.21 -7.15
N GLN A 43 5.76 1.26 -7.66
CA GLN A 43 5.64 0.75 -9.03
C GLN A 43 4.53 -0.33 -9.12
N GLU A 44 3.84 -0.41 -10.27
CA GLU A 44 2.73 -1.37 -10.47
C GLU A 44 3.15 -2.83 -10.47
N ASN A 45 4.36 -3.12 -10.97
CA ASN A 45 4.89 -4.47 -11.09
C ASN A 45 5.80 -4.87 -9.92
N LYS A 46 5.70 -4.16 -8.78
CA LYS A 46 6.44 -4.48 -7.56
C LYS A 46 5.50 -4.71 -6.39
N LEU A 47 5.94 -5.63 -5.54
CA LEU A 47 5.35 -5.88 -4.24
C LEU A 47 6.16 -5.12 -3.20
N TYR A 48 5.46 -4.54 -2.22
CA TYR A 48 6.05 -3.76 -1.15
C TYR A 48 5.43 -4.21 0.16
N THR A 49 6.25 -4.37 1.19
CA THR A 49 5.74 -4.59 2.54
C THR A 49 5.21 -3.29 3.14
N GLU A 50 4.31 -3.39 4.12
CA GLU A 50 3.80 -2.22 4.85
C GLU A 50 4.93 -1.32 5.38
N ALA A 51 6.01 -1.94 5.88
CA ALA A 51 7.19 -1.22 6.38
C ALA A 51 7.91 -0.44 5.27
N GLU A 52 8.10 -1.02 4.08
CA GLU A 52 8.72 -0.35 2.94
C GLU A 52 7.87 0.82 2.43
N VAL A 53 6.56 0.64 2.38
CA VAL A 53 5.63 1.72 1.98
C VAL A 53 5.71 2.87 2.98
N GLN A 54 5.66 2.56 4.27
CA GLN A 54 5.74 3.57 5.33
C GLN A 54 7.08 4.32 5.30
N GLN A 55 8.20 3.61 5.07
CA GLN A 55 9.52 4.22 4.91
C GLN A 55 9.58 5.16 3.70
N GLN A 56 9.01 4.76 2.55
CA GLN A 56 8.99 5.62 1.36
C GLN A 56 8.14 6.88 1.57
N ILE A 57 6.98 6.75 2.21
CA ILE A 57 6.12 7.89 2.54
C ILE A 57 6.86 8.84 3.50
N ASP A 58 7.49 8.32 4.56
CA ASP A 58 8.22 9.12 5.54
C ASP A 58 9.42 9.85 4.92
N GLN A 59 10.20 9.17 4.07
CA GLN A 59 11.30 9.77 3.32
C GLN A 59 10.82 10.90 2.39
N PHE A 60 9.69 10.69 1.70
CA PHE A 60 9.11 11.69 0.82
C PHE A 60 8.64 12.93 1.61
N MET A 61 7.92 12.73 2.72
CA MET A 61 7.47 13.83 3.58
C MET A 61 8.64 14.62 4.18
N LYS A 62 9.72 13.94 4.57
CA LYS A 62 10.94 14.59 5.07
C LYS A 62 11.67 15.40 4.00
N GLN A 63 11.64 14.95 2.74
CA GLN A 63 12.23 15.68 1.61
C GLN A 63 11.43 16.94 1.25
N GLU A 64 10.10 16.92 1.35
CA GLU A 64 9.26 18.12 1.11
C GLU A 64 9.30 19.13 2.26
N ALA A 65 9.73 18.73 3.45
CA ALA A 65 9.80 19.60 4.64
C ALA A 65 11.09 20.44 4.75
N LEU A 66 12.03 20.29 3.81
CA LEU A 66 13.31 21.01 3.73
C LEU A 66 13.28 22.10 2.66
#